data_AF-A0A948G0C1-F1
#
_entry.id   AF-A0A948G0C1-F1
#
_cell.length_a   1.000
_cell.length_b   1.000
_cell.length_c   1.000
_cell.angle_alpha   90.00
_cell.angle_beta   90.00
_cell.angle_gamma   90.00
#
_symmetry.space_group_name_H-M   'P 1'
#
loop_
_entity.id
_entity.type
_entity.pdbx_description
1 polymer ?
#
loop_
_entity_poly.entity_id
_entity_poly.type
_entity_poly.pdbx_seq_one_letter_code
_entity_poly.pdbx_strand_id
1 'polypeptide(L)' 'MNLSIFDVVLFSYDYRLLKSRNLNFFQMIVDKLKLPAQDCLMIDDSKKNIEHAKKVGLKVQLYKKGANLKITSFN' A
#
# COMPACT_ATOMS: atom_id res chain seq x y z
N MET A 1 18.53 -4.65 -0.41
CA MET A 1 17.49 -3.74 -0.93
C MET A 1 17.87 -2.33 -0.50
N ASN A 2 17.94 -1.37 -1.42
CA ASN A 2 18.22 0.01 -1.04
C ASN A 2 16.92 0.66 -0.53
N LEU A 3 16.89 1.02 0.75
CA LEU A 3 15.72 1.63 1.39
C LEU A 3 15.74 3.16 1.31
N SER A 4 16.83 3.78 0.86
CA SER A 4 16.99 5.24 0.80
C SER A 4 16.05 5.94 -0.19
N ILE A 5 15.32 5.18 -1.01
CA ILE A 5 14.34 5.69 -1.98
C ILE A 5 12.95 5.91 -1.35
N PHE A 6 12.77 5.56 -0.07
CA PHE A 6 11.51 5.71 0.65
C PHE A 6 11.67 6.73 1.77
N ASP A 7 10.75 7.69 1.86
CA ASP A 7 10.72 8.66 2.96
C ASP A 7 10.41 7.99 4.31
N VAL A 8 9.56 6.95 4.27
CA VAL A 8 9.14 6.18 5.45
C VAL A 8 9.12 4.71 5.12
N VAL A 9 9.67 3.89 6.02
CA VAL A 9 9.63 2.42 5.91
C VAL A 9 8.88 1.85 7.11
N LEU A 10 7.86 1.04 6.84
CA LEU A 10 7.03 0.40 7.85
C LEU A 10 7.08 -1.12 7.66
N PHE A 11 7.59 -1.85 8.65
CA PHE A 11 7.65 -3.30 8.61
C PHE A 11 6.53 -3.94 9.42
N SER A 12 5.91 -4.99 8.88
CA SER A 12 4.80 -5.70 9.54
C SER A 12 5.16 -6.26 10.92
N TYR A 13 6.42 -6.64 11.16
CA TYR A 13 6.85 -7.23 12.43
C TYR A 13 6.85 -6.20 13.58
N ASP A 14 7.10 -4.92 13.29
CA ASP A 14 7.04 -3.84 14.28
C ASP A 14 5.61 -3.66 14.81
N TYR A 15 4.61 -3.92 13.96
CA TYR A 15 3.19 -3.73 14.25
C TYR A 15 2.48 -5.03 14.62
N ARG A 16 3.13 -6.19 14.47
CA ARG A 16 2.51 -7.52 14.62
C ARG A 16 1.23 -7.68 13.78
N LEU A 17 1.19 -7.04 12.61
CA LEU A 17 0.02 -7.00 11.72
C LEU A 17 0.41 -7.40 10.30
N LEU A 18 -0.42 -8.22 9.65
CA LEU A 18 -0.23 -8.63 8.26
C LEU A 18 -1.27 -7.96 7.37
N LYS A 19 -0.82 -7.36 6.25
CA LYS A 19 -1.66 -6.74 5.19
C LYS A 19 -2.87 -7.61 4.82
N SER A 20 -2.64 -8.91 4.67
CA SER A 20 -3.63 -9.87 4.17
C SER A 20 -4.59 -10.43 5.23
N ARG A 21 -4.42 -10.07 6.51
CA ARG A 21 -5.24 -10.61 7.61
C ARG A 21 -5.98 -9.54 8.39
N ASN A 22 -5.60 -8.27 8.25
CA ASN A 22 -6.21 -7.20 9.02
C ASN A 22 -6.43 -5.95 8.16
N LEU A 23 -7.69 -5.51 8.02
CA LEU A 23 -8.02 -4.24 7.36
C LEU A 23 -7.38 -3.05 8.08
N ASN A 24 -7.18 -3.17 9.40
CA ASN A 24 -6.63 -2.12 10.24
C ASN A 24 -5.16 -1.81 9.90
N PHE A 25 -4.44 -2.69 9.18
CA PHE A 25 -3.08 -2.39 8.78
C PHE A 25 -3.03 -1.16 7.85
N PHE A 26 -3.89 -1.11 6.83
CA PHE A 26 -3.90 0.02 5.89
C PHE A 26 -4.49 1.27 6.52
N GLN A 27 -5.54 1.14 7.34
CA GLN A 27 -6.10 2.27 8.08
C GLN A 27 -5.06 2.90 9.02
N MET A 28 -4.34 2.08 9.79
CA MET A 28 -3.26 2.53 10.68
C MET A 28 -2.18 3.30 9.92
N ILE A 29 -1.83 2.85 8.70
CA ILE A 29 -0.82 3.56 7.87
C ILE A 29 -1.33 4.92 7.44
N VAL A 30 -2.54 4.99 6.88
CA VAL A 30 -3.19 6.24 6.44
C VAL A 30 -3.27 7.23 7.60
N ASP A 31 -3.70 6.78 8.77
CA ASP A 31 -3.81 7.60 9.98
C ASP A 31 -2.44 8.07 10.49
N LYS A 32 -1.45 7.15 10.55
CA LYS A 32 -0.10 7.45 11.05
C LYS A 32 0.62 8.45 10.15
N LEU A 33 0.46 8.33 8.84
CA LEU A 33 1.08 9.22 7.86
C LEU A 33 0.27 10.52 7.65
N LYS A 34 -0.96 10.59 8.18
CA LYS A 34 -1.89 11.72 8.00
C LYS A 34 -2.13 12.05 6.51
N LEU A 35 -2.16 11.02 5.67
CA LEU A 35 -2.40 11.15 4.24
C LEU A 35 -3.85 10.76 3.92
N PRO A 36 -4.59 11.50 3.09
CA PRO A 36 -5.92 11.08 2.67
C PRO A 36 -5.83 9.81 1.81
N ALA A 37 -6.61 8.78 2.15
CA ALA A 37 -6.55 7.49 1.44
C ALA A 37 -6.84 7.64 -0.07
N GLN A 38 -7.76 8.51 -0.44
CA GLN A 38 -8.13 8.79 -1.83
C GLN A 38 -6.99 9.41 -2.67
N ASP A 39 -6.02 10.04 -2.01
CA ASP A 39 -4.85 10.65 -2.64
C ASP A 39 -3.65 9.69 -2.68
N CYS A 40 -3.80 8.49 -2.12
CA CYS A 40 -2.75 7.49 -2.02
C CYS A 40 -2.95 6.37 -3.06
N LEU A 41 -1.83 5.90 -3.61
CA LEU A 41 -1.77 4.73 -4.48
C LEU A 41 -1.01 3.58 -3.80
N MET A 42 -1.67 2.44 -3.62
CA MET A 42 -1.05 1.21 -3.14
C MET A 42 -0.65 0.30 -4.31
N ILE A 43 0.60 -0.15 -4.34
CA ILE A 43 1.12 -1.11 -5.31
C ILE A 43 1.51 -2.40 -4.56
N ASP A 44 0.92 -3.53 -4.96
CA ASP A 44 1.18 -4.84 -4.36
C ASP A 44 0.92 -5.93 -5.41
N ASP A 45 1.64 -7.05 -5.37
CA ASP A 45 1.43 -8.19 -6.28
C ASP A 45 0.37 -9.17 -5.74
N SER A 46 -0.03 -9.03 -4.47
CA SER A 46 -1.06 -9.85 -3.86
C SER A 46 -2.45 -9.26 -4.05
N LYS A 47 -3.30 -9.97 -4.80
CA LYS A 47 -4.74 -9.64 -4.93
C LYS A 47 -5.43 -9.45 -3.58
N LYS A 48 -5.08 -10.26 -2.58
CA LYS A 48 -5.70 -10.18 -1.24
C LYS A 48 -5.36 -8.86 -0.54
N ASN A 49 -4.12 -8.40 -0.67
CA ASN A 49 -3.70 -7.11 -0.11
C ASN A 49 -4.41 -5.95 -0.82
N ILE A 50 -4.52 -6.03 -2.15
CA ILE A 50 -5.23 -5.04 -2.97
C ILE A 50 -6.69 -4.89 -2.53
N GLU A 51 -7.40 -5.99 -2.31
CA GLU A 51 -8.81 -5.94 -1.85
C GLU A 51 -8.96 -5.33 -0.46
N HIS A 52 -7.99 -5.53 0.44
CA HIS A 52 -7.99 -4.88 1.75
C HIS A 52 -7.67 -3.38 1.66
N ALA A 53 -6.75 -2.98 0.79
CA ALA A 53 -6.42 -1.58 0.56
C ALA A 53 -7.61 -0.79 -0.03
N LYS A 54 -8.35 -1.37 -1.00
CA LYS A 54 -9.57 -0.75 -1.54
C LYS A 54 -10.61 -0.44 -0.47
N LYS A 55 -10.78 -1.34 0.51
CA LYS A 55 -11.78 -1.20 1.57
C LYS A 55 -11.54 0.00 2.49
N VAL A 56 -10.31 0.51 2.55
CA VAL A 56 -9.97 1.72 3.32
C VAL A 56 -9.87 2.97 2.45
N GLY A 57 -10.31 2.89 1.18
CA GLY A 57 -10.37 4.04 0.26
C GLY A 57 -9.10 4.30 -0.55
N LEU A 58 -8.10 3.42 -0.50
CA LEU A 58 -6.88 3.57 -1.30
C LEU A 58 -7.15 3.32 -2.79
N LYS A 59 -6.54 4.12 -3.66
CA LYS A 59 -6.34 3.72 -5.06
C LYS A 59 -5.36 2.55 -5.08
N VAL A 60 -5.54 1.60 -6.00
CA VAL A 60 -4.73 0.37 -6.01
C VAL A 60 -4.26 -0.02 -7.40
N GLN A 61 -3.04 -0.54 -7.48
CA GLN A 61 -2.48 -1.14 -8.68
C GLN A 61 -1.93 -2.53 -8.35
N LEU A 62 -2.56 -3.58 -8.90
CA LEU A 62 -2.03 -4.93 -8.82
C LEU A 62 -0.78 -5.04 -9.71
N TYR A 63 0.37 -5.31 -9.10
CA TYR A 63 1.59 -5.56 -9.86
C TYR A 63 1.61 -7.00 -10.37
N LYS A 64 2.02 -7.18 -11.63
CA LYS A 64 2.33 -8.49 -12.20
C LYS A 64 3.84 -8.57 -12.40
N LYS A 65 4.46 -9.64 -11.93
CA LYS A 65 5.90 -9.86 -12.09
C LYS A 65 6.32 -9.68 -13.55
N GLY A 66 7.35 -8.86 -13.78
CA GLY A 66 7.87 -8.56 -15.11
C GLY A 66 7.12 -7.45 -15.86
N ALA A 67 6.03 -6.92 -15.31
CA ALA A 67 5.35 -5.75 -15.88
C ALA A 67 6.18 -4.47 -15.64
N ASN A 68 6.03 -3.51 -16.53
CA ASN A 68 6.57 -2.16 -16.37
C ASN A 68 5.59 -1.30 -15.55
N LEU A 69 6.02 -0.81 -14.40
CA LEU A 69 5.23 0.04 -13.48
C LEU A 69 5.34 1.53 -13.84
N LYS A 70 5.19 1.88 -15.13
CA LYS A 70 5.07 3.29 -15.55
C LYS A 70 3.62 3.74 -15.39
N ILE A 71 3.40 4.65 -14.45
CA ILE A 71 2.11 5.31 -14.23
C ILE A 71 2.21 6.71 -14.82
N THR A 72 1.50 6.96 -15.91
CA THR A 72 1.65 8.19 -16.72
C THR A 72 0.60 9.26 -16.45
N SER A 73 -0.46 8.94 -15.70
CA SER A 73 -1.54 9.89 -15.41
C SER A 73 -2.29 9.50 -14.14
N PHE A 74 -2.59 10.48 -13.30
CA PHE A 74 -3.59 10.37 -12.24
C PHE A 74 -4.83 11.12 -12.73
N ASN A 75 -5.91 10.40 -13.04
CA ASN A 75 -7.23 10.99 -13.22
C ASN A 75 -7.86 11.29 -11.85
#